data_AF-A0A1I1VLX5-F1
#
_entry.id   AF-A0A1I1VLX5-F1
#
_cell.length_a   1.000
_cell.length_b   1.000
_cell.length_c   1.000
_cell.angle_alpha   90.00
_cell.angle_beta   90.00
_cell.angle_gamma   90.00
#
_symmetry.space_group_name_H-M   'P 1'
#
loop_
_entity.id
_entity.type
_entity.pdbx_description
1 polymer ?
#
loop_
_entity_poly.entity_id
_entity_poly.type
_entity_poly.pdbx_seq_one_letter_code
_entity_poly.pdbx_strand_id
1 'polypeptide(L)'
;MSALEDFLTTATVALRRPRILATVALAAGGGLLVVLGSLLPWIGGPDAGQVVYGASEAGLGSRAGLSGGDGLLTLAAGLAALPAALWYLSGRAARRSRAVLLGAGGLAGAWALLHLTETGEIPGPDGATLDISPGGGLYLLLAGALAVLAGGALAPANRLWDLIALRGRVVRLWERGWGFEAAELQQKLLRRMRRTPGLEGRVTVIETLHLAGLYVDCGLPQRGAELVHRVLADAPAVLADDAEGLAEAQALAGETLALAQSVSQRQAGAVPMGPGGPMGAPMPTPMPMPQQPGPYPQPGPYPPQGFGPPPPRY
;
A
#
# COMPACT_ATOMS: atom_id res chain seq x y z
N MET A 1 -8.94 -0.28 -19.74
CA MET A 1 -7.69 -0.36 -18.95
C MET A 1 -7.20 1.06 -18.78
N SER A 2 -6.86 1.48 -17.56
CA SER A 2 -6.43 2.86 -17.32
C SER A 2 -4.96 3.06 -17.76
N ALA A 3 -4.60 4.24 -18.26
CA ALA A 3 -3.21 4.58 -18.61
C ALA A 3 -2.21 4.32 -17.46
N LEU A 4 -2.67 4.42 -16.21
CA LEU A 4 -1.91 4.04 -15.02
C LEU A 4 -1.67 2.51 -14.95
N GLU A 5 -2.66 1.67 -15.25
CA GLU A 5 -2.46 0.23 -15.29
C GLU A 5 -1.50 -0.19 -16.40
N ASP A 6 -1.61 0.36 -17.61
CA ASP A 6 -0.75 -0.01 -18.73
C ASP A 6 0.71 0.42 -18.53
N PHE A 7 0.92 1.66 -18.07
CA PHE A 7 2.24 2.16 -17.72
C PHE A 7 2.87 1.30 -16.61
N LEU A 8 2.08 0.95 -15.58
CA LEU A 8 2.60 0.16 -14.48
C LEU A 8 2.86 -1.27 -14.91
N THR A 9 2.01 -1.89 -15.72
CA THR A 9 2.25 -3.25 -16.23
C THR A 9 3.58 -3.31 -17.01
N THR A 10 3.87 -2.28 -17.80
CA THR A 10 5.11 -2.17 -18.59
C THR A 10 6.34 -1.86 -17.71
N ALA A 11 6.25 -0.86 -16.84
CA ALA A 11 7.34 -0.45 -15.94
C ALA A 11 7.65 -1.51 -14.87
N THR A 12 6.63 -2.28 -14.44
CA THR A 12 6.79 -3.37 -13.48
C THR A 12 7.52 -4.57 -14.08
N VAL A 13 7.49 -4.80 -15.39
CA VAL A 13 8.23 -5.92 -16.01
C VAL A 13 9.72 -5.60 -16.13
N ALA A 14 10.08 -4.36 -16.51
CA ALA A 14 11.46 -3.98 -16.85
C ALA A 14 12.39 -3.78 -15.64
N LEU A 15 11.90 -3.25 -14.51
CA LEU A 15 12.75 -2.86 -13.37
C LEU A 15 12.77 -3.87 -12.20
N ARG A 16 11.91 -4.90 -12.23
CA ARG A 16 11.53 -5.62 -11.00
C ARG A 16 12.21 -6.95 -10.71
N ARG A 17 12.71 -7.70 -11.70
CA ARG A 17 13.16 -9.07 -11.42
C ARG A 17 14.32 -9.14 -10.41
N PRO A 18 15.44 -8.41 -10.54
CA PRO A 18 16.60 -8.69 -9.69
C PRO A 18 16.39 -8.30 -8.23
N ARG A 19 15.79 -7.14 -7.94
CA ARG A 19 15.59 -6.67 -6.55
C ARG A 19 14.52 -7.46 -5.80
N ILE A 20 13.44 -7.84 -6.47
CA ILE A 20 12.41 -8.70 -5.86
C ILE A 20 12.98 -10.08 -5.62
N LEU A 21 13.72 -10.65 -6.57
CA LEU A 21 14.36 -11.95 -6.39
C LEU A 21 15.39 -11.92 -5.24
N ALA A 22 16.20 -10.87 -5.12
CA ALA A 22 17.13 -10.73 -3.99
C ALA A 22 16.40 -10.63 -2.63
N THR A 23 15.30 -9.84 -2.57
CA THR A 23 14.46 -9.73 -1.38
C THR A 23 13.87 -11.08 -0.99
N VAL A 24 13.30 -11.80 -1.96
CA VAL A 24 12.68 -13.11 -1.77
C VAL A 24 13.73 -14.15 -1.37
N ALA A 25 14.89 -14.16 -2.01
CA ALA A 25 15.99 -15.07 -1.69
C ALA A 25 16.49 -14.87 -0.26
N LEU A 26 16.72 -13.61 0.15
CA LEU A 26 17.14 -13.29 1.53
C LEU A 26 16.07 -13.64 2.55
N ALA A 27 14.81 -13.27 2.30
CA ALA A 27 13.72 -13.49 3.24
C ALA A 27 13.31 -14.96 3.35
N ALA A 28 13.22 -15.69 2.24
CA ALA A 28 12.87 -17.11 2.22
C ALA A 28 14.05 -17.97 2.70
N GLY A 29 15.26 -17.68 2.22
CA GLY A 29 16.48 -18.35 2.68
C GLY A 29 16.71 -18.12 4.18
N GLY A 30 16.55 -16.86 4.64
CA GLY A 30 16.60 -16.53 6.06
C GLY A 30 15.52 -17.24 6.88
N GLY A 31 14.29 -17.30 6.38
CA GLY A 31 13.20 -18.04 7.02
C GLY A 31 13.50 -19.53 7.17
N LEU A 32 14.08 -20.16 6.14
CA LEU A 32 14.54 -21.56 6.20
C LEU A 32 15.65 -21.76 7.22
N LEU A 33 16.61 -20.83 7.30
CA LEU A 33 17.69 -20.86 8.30
C LEU A 33 17.14 -20.70 9.73
N VAL A 34 16.14 -19.85 9.94
CA VAL A 34 15.44 -19.72 11.24
C VAL A 34 14.74 -21.03 11.59
N VAL A 35 14.03 -21.66 10.65
CA VAL A 35 13.40 -22.97 10.87
C VAL A 35 14.45 -24.00 11.24
N LEU A 36 15.51 -24.17 10.44
CA LEU A 36 16.59 -25.13 10.70
C LEU A 36 17.28 -24.86 12.03
N GLY A 37 17.66 -23.61 12.31
CA GLY A 37 18.27 -23.19 13.57
C GLY A 37 17.39 -23.52 14.78
N SER A 38 16.07 -23.41 14.64
CA SER A 38 15.11 -23.78 15.70
C SER A 38 15.02 -25.29 15.96
N LEU A 39 15.32 -26.12 14.96
CA LEU A 39 15.30 -27.59 15.08
C LEU A 39 16.63 -28.17 15.58
N LEU A 40 17.73 -27.42 15.45
CA LEU A 40 19.07 -27.82 15.83
C LEU A 40 19.38 -27.50 17.31
N PRO A 41 20.39 -28.13 17.91
CA PRO A 41 20.82 -27.82 19.28
C PRO A 41 21.31 -26.37 19.40
N TRP A 42 20.78 -25.64 20.38
CA TRP A 42 21.14 -24.24 20.67
C TRP A 42 22.32 -24.12 21.62
N ILE A 43 22.61 -25.20 22.35
CA ILE A 43 23.72 -25.33 23.27
C ILE A 43 24.71 -26.37 22.72
N GLY A 44 26.00 -26.09 22.86
CA GLY A 44 27.11 -26.97 22.52
C GLY A 44 28.21 -26.88 23.59
N GLY A 45 29.33 -27.56 23.37
CA GLY A 45 30.45 -27.61 24.31
C GLY A 45 30.56 -28.92 25.08
N PRO A 46 31.65 -29.09 25.85
CA PRO A 46 31.97 -30.35 26.53
C PRO A 46 30.90 -30.74 27.57
N ASP A 47 30.29 -29.75 28.23
CA ASP A 47 29.28 -29.98 29.27
C ASP A 47 27.84 -29.80 28.79
N ALA A 48 27.62 -29.64 27.48
CA ALA A 48 26.30 -29.39 26.90
C ALA A 48 25.24 -30.44 27.27
N GLY A 49 25.66 -31.70 27.44
CA GLY A 49 24.77 -32.79 27.87
C GLY A 49 24.39 -32.77 29.35
N GLN A 50 25.11 -32.00 30.17
CA GLN A 50 24.87 -31.85 31.61
C GLN A 50 23.89 -30.71 31.92
N VAL A 51 23.72 -29.78 30.97
CA VAL A 51 22.83 -28.64 31.11
C VAL A 51 21.38 -29.08 30.87
N VAL A 52 20.69 -29.42 31.95
CA VAL A 52 19.24 -29.63 31.95
C VAL A 52 18.57 -28.39 32.55
N TYR A 53 18.22 -27.41 31.73
CA TYR A 53 17.32 -26.33 32.18
C TYR A 53 15.86 -26.84 32.22
N GLY A 54 15.47 -27.46 33.35
CA GLY A 54 14.10 -27.84 33.78
C GLY A 54 13.37 -28.92 32.93
N ALA A 55 12.58 -29.85 33.46
CA ALA A 55 11.69 -29.79 34.63
C ALA A 55 12.11 -30.72 35.79
N SER A 56 12.08 -30.16 37.00
CA SER A 56 11.73 -30.88 38.23
C SER A 56 10.21 -30.85 38.44
N GLU A 57 9.68 -31.61 39.40
CA GLU A 57 8.25 -31.92 39.59
C GLU A 57 7.25 -30.73 39.71
N ALA A 58 7.69 -29.47 39.66
CA ALA A 58 6.89 -28.28 39.99
C ALA A 58 6.46 -27.36 38.82
N GLY A 59 6.78 -27.64 37.55
CA GLY A 59 6.22 -26.87 36.42
C GLY A 59 7.21 -26.51 35.31
N LEU A 60 6.64 -26.01 34.19
CA LEU A 60 7.24 -25.67 32.89
C LEU A 60 8.74 -25.33 32.94
N GLY A 61 9.58 -26.29 32.54
CA GLY A 61 11.03 -26.13 32.40
C GLY A 61 11.46 -25.94 30.94
N SER A 62 12.31 -24.95 30.69
CA SER A 62 12.77 -24.51 29.37
C SER A 62 14.05 -25.24 28.92
N ARG A 63 13.93 -26.41 28.28
CA ARG A 63 15.04 -26.95 27.49
C ARG A 63 15.35 -26.04 26.28
N ALA A 64 16.58 -25.54 26.13
CA ALA A 64 16.93 -24.71 24.96
C ALA A 64 16.56 -25.40 23.63
N GLY A 65 15.99 -24.65 22.68
CA GLY A 65 15.43 -25.19 21.43
C GLY A 65 13.99 -25.71 21.54
N LEU A 66 13.59 -26.67 20.70
CA LEU A 66 12.20 -27.16 20.63
C LEU A 66 11.66 -27.70 21.95
N SER A 67 12.54 -28.28 22.76
CA SER A 67 12.13 -29.10 23.90
C SER A 67 11.76 -28.28 25.15
N GLY A 68 12.00 -26.97 25.15
CA GLY A 68 11.63 -26.02 26.19
C GLY A 68 10.63 -24.98 25.75
N GLY A 69 10.03 -25.16 24.57
CA GLY A 69 9.02 -24.25 24.03
C GLY A 69 9.60 -23.01 23.33
N ASP A 70 10.80 -22.54 23.71
CA ASP A 70 11.41 -21.34 23.10
C ASP A 70 11.72 -21.52 21.62
N GLY A 71 12.11 -22.73 21.21
CA GLY A 71 12.28 -23.07 19.79
C GLY A 71 10.99 -23.08 18.99
N LEU A 72 9.81 -23.22 19.63
CA LEU A 72 8.52 -23.16 18.93
C LEU A 72 8.18 -21.74 18.48
N LEU A 73 8.56 -20.73 19.27
CA LEU A 73 8.36 -19.32 18.93
C LEU A 73 9.20 -18.91 17.71
N THR A 74 10.48 -19.29 17.70
CA THR A 74 11.37 -19.01 16.57
C THR A 74 11.00 -19.85 15.34
N LEU A 75 10.56 -21.09 15.53
CA LEU A 75 10.03 -21.93 14.45
C LEU A 75 8.79 -21.29 13.82
N ALA A 76 7.83 -20.82 14.62
CA ALA A 76 6.64 -20.12 14.15
C ALA A 76 7.02 -18.83 13.40
N ALA A 77 8.01 -18.07 13.90
CA ALA A 77 8.53 -16.89 13.22
C ALA A 77 9.14 -17.23 11.84
N GLY A 78 9.96 -18.28 11.76
CA GLY A 78 10.52 -18.77 10.50
C GLY A 78 9.45 -19.22 9.51
N LEU A 79 8.47 -19.99 9.96
CA LEU A 79 7.34 -20.45 9.15
C LEU A 79 6.44 -19.30 8.68
N ALA A 80 6.28 -18.24 9.47
CA ALA A 80 5.54 -17.04 9.07
C ALA A 80 6.32 -16.19 8.04
N ALA A 81 7.66 -16.20 8.09
CA ALA A 81 8.51 -15.46 7.16
C ALA A 81 8.46 -16.02 5.73
N LEU A 82 8.31 -17.34 5.54
CA LEU A 82 8.26 -17.98 4.23
C LEU A 82 7.09 -17.51 3.32
N PRO A 83 5.81 -17.59 3.74
CA PRO A 83 4.70 -17.08 2.94
C PRO A 83 4.77 -15.55 2.79
N ALA A 84 5.27 -14.83 3.80
CA ALA A 84 5.51 -13.39 3.72
C ALA A 84 6.50 -13.03 2.61
N ALA A 85 7.59 -13.79 2.47
CA ALA A 85 8.57 -13.66 1.39
C ALA A 85 7.94 -13.99 0.04
N LEU A 86 7.23 -15.13 -0.08
CA LEU A 86 6.59 -15.56 -1.33
C LEU A 86 5.51 -14.58 -1.81
N TRP A 87 4.79 -13.91 -0.90
CA TRP A 87 3.82 -12.88 -1.27
C TRP A 87 4.44 -11.70 -2.02
N TYR A 88 5.74 -11.43 -1.90
CA TYR A 88 6.41 -10.40 -2.72
C TYR A 88 6.43 -10.74 -4.20
N LEU A 89 6.44 -12.03 -4.57
CA LEU A 89 6.33 -12.45 -5.97
C LEU A 89 4.98 -12.06 -6.57
N SER A 90 3.92 -12.07 -5.75
CA SER A 90 2.56 -11.70 -6.18
C SER A 90 2.31 -10.19 -6.19
N GLY A 91 3.16 -9.39 -5.52
CA GLY A 91 2.98 -7.94 -5.38
C GLY A 91 1.83 -7.48 -4.48
N ARG A 92 1.02 -8.39 -3.95
CA ARG A 92 -0.28 -8.08 -3.32
C ARG A 92 -0.21 -7.58 -1.86
N ALA A 93 0.93 -7.72 -1.17
CA ALA A 93 0.97 -7.52 0.29
C ALA A 93 2.23 -6.81 0.83
N ALA A 94 2.90 -5.97 0.05
CA ALA A 94 4.23 -5.43 0.40
C ALA A 94 4.33 -4.81 1.81
N ARG A 95 3.32 -4.08 2.30
CA ARG A 95 3.37 -3.50 3.67
C ARG A 95 3.21 -4.54 4.77
N ARG A 96 2.23 -5.44 4.64
CA ARG A 96 1.96 -6.49 5.64
C ARG A 96 3.08 -7.52 5.64
N SER A 97 3.51 -7.99 4.46
CA SER A 97 4.66 -8.87 4.31
C SER A 97 5.92 -8.24 4.88
N ARG A 98 6.17 -6.94 4.67
CA ARG A 98 7.31 -6.24 5.29
C ARG A 98 7.22 -6.25 6.81
N ALA A 99 6.06 -5.91 7.36
CA ALA A 99 5.87 -5.92 8.81
C ALA A 99 6.06 -7.32 9.40
N VAL A 100 5.54 -8.36 8.74
CA VAL A 100 5.73 -9.76 9.15
C VAL A 100 7.21 -10.16 9.09
N LEU A 101 7.93 -9.83 8.02
CA LEU A 101 9.37 -10.13 7.93
C LEU A 101 10.16 -9.40 9.01
N LEU A 102 9.94 -8.10 9.20
CA LEU A 102 10.64 -7.33 10.23
C LEU A 102 10.31 -7.84 11.64
N GLY A 103 9.05 -8.18 11.91
CA GLY A 103 8.61 -8.74 13.18
C GLY A 103 9.20 -10.13 13.43
N ALA A 104 9.14 -11.03 12.44
CA ALA A 104 9.67 -12.39 12.55
C ALA A 104 11.20 -12.39 12.71
N GLY A 105 11.91 -11.61 11.89
CA GLY A 105 13.36 -11.48 11.99
C GLY A 105 13.80 -10.80 13.28
N GLY A 106 13.07 -9.77 13.73
CA GLY A 106 13.34 -9.09 15.00
C GLY A 106 13.13 -10.00 16.21
N LEU A 107 12.02 -10.75 16.23
CA LEU A 107 11.72 -11.71 17.30
C LEU A 107 12.76 -12.83 17.35
N ALA A 108 13.07 -13.45 16.19
CA ALA A 108 14.09 -14.50 16.12
C ALA A 108 15.48 -14.00 16.52
N GLY A 109 15.84 -12.78 16.11
CA GLY A 109 17.12 -12.16 16.46
C GLY A 109 17.23 -11.81 17.94
N ALA A 110 16.18 -11.25 18.53
CA ALA A 110 16.13 -10.96 19.97
C ALA A 110 16.27 -12.23 20.81
N TRP A 111 15.60 -13.32 20.40
CA TRP A 111 15.73 -14.63 21.06
C TRP A 111 17.11 -15.25 20.91
N ALA A 112 17.72 -15.15 19.73
CA ALA A 112 19.09 -15.62 19.54
C ALA A 112 20.09 -14.83 20.42
N LEU A 113 19.93 -13.51 20.51
CA LEU A 113 20.80 -12.66 21.33
C LEU A 113 20.65 -12.93 22.82
N LEU A 114 19.42 -13.17 23.32
CA LEU A 114 19.23 -13.53 24.72
C LEU A 114 20.02 -14.80 25.06
N HIS A 115 19.88 -15.86 24.27
CA HIS A 115 20.61 -17.10 24.54
C HIS A 115 22.12 -16.96 24.40
N LEU A 116 22.62 -16.09 23.50
CA LEU A 116 24.07 -15.79 23.44
C LEU A 116 24.58 -15.13 24.72
N THR A 117 23.75 -14.33 25.41
CA THR A 117 24.12 -13.74 26.70
C THR A 117 24.04 -14.74 27.86
N GLU A 118 23.28 -15.81 27.70
CA GLU A 118 23.13 -16.88 28.68
C GLU A 118 24.17 -17.99 28.52
N THR A 119 24.83 -18.10 27.35
CA THR A 119 25.95 -19.03 27.13
C THR A 119 27.24 -18.49 27.78
N GLY A 120 27.98 -19.37 28.45
CA GLY A 120 29.22 -19.05 29.16
C GLY A 120 29.44 -20.01 30.33
N GLU A 121 30.26 -19.59 31.29
CA GLU A 121 30.47 -20.34 32.54
C GLU A 121 29.24 -20.17 33.45
N ILE A 122 28.51 -21.26 33.69
CA ILE A 122 27.33 -21.26 34.56
C ILE A 122 27.62 -22.11 35.80
N PRO A 123 27.22 -21.65 37.01
CA PRO A 123 27.31 -22.49 38.20
C PRO A 123 26.42 -23.72 38.07
N GLY A 124 27.05 -24.90 38.11
CA GLY A 124 26.39 -26.19 38.10
C GLY A 124 25.80 -26.58 39.46
N PRO A 125 24.97 -27.63 39.51
CA PRO A 125 24.27 -28.08 40.71
C PRO A 125 25.19 -28.43 41.89
N ASP A 126 26.40 -28.92 41.57
CA ASP A 126 27.41 -29.35 42.54
C ASP A 126 28.43 -28.25 42.88
N GLY A 127 28.18 -27.01 42.44
CA GLY A 127 29.10 -25.88 42.58
C GLY A 127 30.26 -25.87 41.58
N ALA A 128 30.37 -26.88 40.70
CA ALA A 128 31.30 -26.89 39.58
C ALA A 128 30.81 -25.95 38.46
N THR A 129 31.73 -25.25 37.80
CA THR A 129 31.42 -24.41 36.63
C THR A 129 31.19 -25.30 35.41
N LEU A 130 30.03 -25.17 34.77
CA LEU A 130 29.72 -25.83 33.49
C LEU A 130 30.17 -24.91 32.35
N ASP A 131 30.98 -25.45 31.43
CA ASP A 131 31.38 -24.72 30.22
C ASP A 131 30.39 -24.98 29.09
N ILE A 132 29.59 -23.96 28.80
CA ILE A 132 28.47 -24.03 27.86
C ILE A 132 28.73 -23.04 26.73
N SER A 133 28.87 -23.58 25.52
CA SER A 133 29.10 -22.77 24.32
C SER A 133 27.85 -22.68 23.45
N PRO A 134 27.73 -21.65 22.60
CA PRO A 134 26.67 -21.57 21.59
C PRO A 134 26.67 -22.78 20.66
N GLY A 135 25.52 -23.44 20.54
CA GLY A 135 25.31 -24.55 19.61
C GLY A 135 25.12 -24.08 18.16
N GLY A 136 25.31 -25.00 17.21
CA GLY A 136 25.15 -24.71 15.77
C GLY A 136 23.77 -24.16 15.40
N GLY A 137 22.71 -24.57 16.11
CA GLY A 137 21.36 -24.06 15.90
C GLY A 137 21.22 -22.57 16.20
N LEU A 138 21.94 -22.06 17.20
CA LEU A 138 21.90 -20.65 17.60
C LEU A 138 22.54 -19.74 16.54
N TYR A 139 23.66 -20.17 15.96
CA TYR A 139 24.30 -19.44 14.85
C TYR A 139 23.43 -19.41 13.60
N LEU A 140 22.78 -20.53 13.26
CA LEU A 140 21.86 -20.59 12.11
C LEU A 140 20.62 -19.73 12.33
N LEU A 141 20.08 -19.72 13.56
CA LEU A 141 18.97 -18.87 13.94
C LEU A 141 19.33 -17.39 13.78
N LEU A 142 20.48 -16.95 14.30
CA LEU A 142 20.94 -15.57 14.20
C LEU A 142 21.18 -15.16 12.74
N ALA A 143 21.88 -15.99 11.96
CA ALA A 143 22.13 -15.74 10.54
C ALA A 143 20.81 -15.66 9.75
N GLY A 144 19.87 -16.56 10.03
CA GLY A 144 18.53 -16.55 9.44
C GLY A 144 17.75 -15.30 9.81
N ALA A 145 17.75 -14.90 11.09
CA ALA A 145 17.07 -13.71 11.58
C ALA A 145 17.59 -12.43 10.90
N LEU A 146 18.92 -12.29 10.77
CA LEU A 146 19.55 -11.18 10.07
C LEU A 146 19.19 -11.18 8.57
N ALA A 147 19.17 -12.33 7.92
CA ALA A 147 18.76 -12.45 6.52
C ALA A 147 17.29 -12.08 6.31
N VAL A 148 16.39 -12.50 7.22
CA VAL A 148 14.96 -12.11 7.20
C VAL A 148 14.80 -10.59 7.41
N LEU A 149 15.53 -10.01 8.36
CA LEU A 149 15.55 -8.56 8.61
C LEU A 149 16.06 -7.80 7.38
N ALA A 150 17.16 -8.25 6.77
CA ALA A 150 17.72 -7.67 5.56
C ALA A 150 16.71 -7.75 4.40
N GLY A 151 16.05 -8.89 4.23
CA GLY A 151 14.96 -9.06 3.27
C GLY A 151 13.80 -8.08 3.52
N GLY A 152 13.34 -7.94 4.77
CA GLY A 152 12.31 -6.98 5.14
C GLY A 152 12.74 -5.51 4.97
N ALA A 153 14.02 -5.18 5.20
CA ALA A 153 14.56 -3.83 5.06
C ALA A 153 14.74 -3.43 3.59
N LEU A 154 15.26 -4.35 2.78
CA LEU A 154 15.48 -4.18 1.33
C LEU A 154 14.19 -4.33 0.52
N ALA A 155 13.13 -4.86 1.13
CA ALA A 155 11.85 -5.01 0.48
C ALA A 155 11.39 -3.66 -0.10
N PRO A 156 11.17 -3.58 -1.43
CA PRO A 156 10.83 -2.32 -2.06
C PRO A 156 9.48 -1.83 -1.50
N ALA A 157 9.48 -0.64 -0.90
CA ALA A 157 8.25 0.06 -0.55
C ALA A 157 7.50 0.33 -1.85
N ASN A 158 6.49 -0.50 -2.16
CA ASN A 158 5.91 -0.53 -3.48
C ASN A 158 4.89 0.61 -3.66
N ARG A 159 5.42 1.83 -3.80
CA ARG A 159 4.63 3.06 -4.01
C ARG A 159 3.68 2.91 -5.20
N LEU A 160 4.09 2.18 -6.24
CA LEU A 160 3.30 1.93 -7.44
C LEU A 160 2.06 1.05 -7.16
N TRP A 161 2.20 -0.05 -6.43
CA TRP A 161 1.02 -0.85 -6.03
C TRP A 161 0.10 -0.08 -5.08
N ASP A 162 0.65 0.74 -4.18
CA ASP A 162 -0.15 1.60 -3.34
C ASP A 162 -1.00 2.59 -4.18
N LEU A 163 -0.47 3.06 -5.32
CA LEU A 163 -1.21 3.89 -6.27
C LEU A 163 -2.29 3.09 -7.02
N ILE A 164 -1.97 1.89 -7.53
CA ILE A 164 -2.96 1.00 -8.19
C ILE A 164 -4.10 0.66 -7.23
N ALA A 165 -3.78 0.25 -6.00
CA ALA A 165 -4.78 -0.11 -5.00
C ALA A 165 -5.67 1.09 -4.63
N LEU A 166 -5.09 2.29 -4.63
CA LEU A 166 -5.82 3.53 -4.36
C LEU A 166 -6.71 3.91 -5.55
N ARG A 167 -6.23 3.80 -6.80
CA ARG A 167 -7.03 4.00 -8.02
C ARG A 167 -8.19 3.01 -8.11
N GLY A 168 -7.95 1.72 -7.86
CA GLY A 168 -9.01 0.72 -7.83
C GLY A 168 -10.04 0.99 -6.73
N ARG A 169 -9.65 1.65 -5.63
CA ARG A 169 -10.59 2.11 -4.60
C ARG A 169 -11.41 3.31 -5.09
N VAL A 170 -10.82 4.25 -5.84
CA VAL A 170 -11.56 5.34 -6.49
C VAL A 170 -12.66 4.78 -7.39
N VAL A 171 -12.31 3.83 -8.28
CA VAL A 171 -13.29 3.19 -9.19
C VAL A 171 -14.44 2.57 -8.40
N ARG A 172 -14.14 1.75 -7.39
CA ARG A 172 -15.18 1.10 -6.57
C ARG A 172 -16.07 2.09 -5.81
N LEU A 173 -15.54 3.25 -5.39
CA LEU A 173 -16.34 4.28 -4.73
C LEU A 173 -17.28 4.96 -5.74
N TRP A 174 -16.75 5.29 -6.91
CA TRP A 174 -17.52 5.86 -8.00
C TRP A 174 -18.65 4.93 -8.48
N GLU A 175 -18.36 3.64 -8.70
CA GLU A 175 -19.36 2.62 -9.06
C GLU A 175 -20.47 2.45 -8.01
N ARG A 176 -20.18 2.78 -6.74
CA ARG A 176 -21.17 2.74 -5.64
C ARG A 176 -21.97 4.04 -5.51
N GLY A 177 -21.71 5.03 -6.36
CA GLY A 177 -22.35 6.35 -6.31
C GLY A 177 -21.74 7.31 -5.28
N TRP A 178 -20.59 6.97 -4.68
CA TRP A 178 -19.91 7.82 -3.69
C TRP A 178 -18.93 8.76 -4.39
N GLY A 179 -19.49 9.66 -5.21
CA GLY A 179 -18.73 10.52 -6.12
C GLY A 179 -17.77 11.48 -5.40
N PHE A 180 -18.20 12.10 -4.30
CA PHE A 180 -17.37 13.04 -3.53
C PHE A 180 -16.17 12.34 -2.88
N GLU A 181 -16.38 11.17 -2.29
CA GLU A 181 -15.33 10.34 -1.70
C GLU A 181 -14.35 9.82 -2.77
N ALA A 182 -14.88 9.44 -3.94
CA ALA A 182 -14.06 9.06 -5.09
C ALA A 182 -13.18 10.24 -5.56
N ALA A 183 -13.74 11.45 -5.66
CA ALA A 183 -13.02 12.66 -6.06
C ALA A 183 -11.93 13.05 -5.05
N GLU A 184 -12.22 13.00 -3.74
CA GLU A 184 -11.23 13.27 -2.69
C GLU A 184 -10.08 12.25 -2.75
N LEU A 185 -10.42 10.97 -2.92
CA LEU A 185 -9.44 9.91 -3.01
C LEU A 185 -8.60 10.03 -4.30
N GLN A 186 -9.20 10.45 -5.41
CA GLN A 186 -8.50 10.74 -6.66
C GLN A 186 -7.54 11.94 -6.52
N GLN A 187 -7.90 13.00 -5.80
CA GLN A 187 -6.95 14.08 -5.47
C GLN A 187 -5.78 13.57 -4.62
N LYS A 188 -6.04 12.64 -3.69
CA LYS A 188 -4.98 12.00 -2.90
C LYS A 188 -4.08 11.12 -3.78
N LEU A 189 -4.63 10.44 -4.78
CA LEU A 189 -3.89 9.70 -5.79
C LEU A 189 -2.90 10.62 -6.51
N LEU A 190 -3.41 11.72 -7.10
CA LEU A 190 -2.60 12.68 -7.85
C LEU A 190 -1.50 13.33 -7.00
N ARG A 191 -1.80 13.67 -5.73
CA ARG A 191 -0.79 14.18 -4.78
C ARG A 191 0.35 13.17 -4.53
N ARG A 192 0.05 11.87 -4.51
CA ARG A 192 1.08 10.82 -4.35
C ARG A 192 1.83 10.56 -5.66
N MET A 193 1.15 10.60 -6.79
CA MET A 193 1.77 10.45 -8.11
C MET A 193 2.80 11.55 -8.37
N ARG A 194 2.46 12.82 -8.12
CA ARG A 194 3.38 13.97 -8.26
C ARG A 194 4.61 13.93 -7.34
N ARG A 195 4.59 13.12 -6.27
CA ARG A 195 5.74 12.89 -5.37
C ARG A 195 6.54 11.65 -5.76
N THR A 196 6.11 10.91 -6.78
CA THR A 196 6.75 9.68 -7.23
C THR A 196 7.49 9.97 -8.51
N PRO A 197 8.84 9.96 -8.49
CA PRO A 197 9.64 10.26 -9.68
C PRO A 197 9.33 9.27 -10.81
N GLY A 198 9.26 9.78 -12.04
CA GLY A 198 9.01 8.99 -13.24
C GLY A 198 7.54 8.71 -13.53
N LEU A 199 6.61 9.32 -12.79
CA LEU A 199 5.16 9.33 -13.11
C LEU A 199 4.70 10.66 -13.71
N GLU A 200 5.62 11.60 -13.93
CA GLU A 200 5.36 12.81 -14.72
C GLU A 200 5.09 12.42 -16.18
N GLY A 201 4.12 13.06 -16.84
CA GLY A 201 3.75 12.73 -18.23
C GLY A 201 2.31 12.22 -18.39
N ARG A 202 2.09 11.32 -19.36
CA ARG A 202 0.78 10.80 -19.80
C ARG A 202 -0.11 10.39 -18.64
N VAL A 203 0.44 9.59 -17.74
CA VAL A 203 -0.31 9.01 -16.62
C VAL A 203 -0.88 10.10 -15.70
N THR A 204 -0.12 11.16 -15.42
CA THR A 204 -0.60 12.28 -14.58
C THR A 204 -1.65 13.12 -15.30
N VAL A 205 -1.51 13.33 -16.62
CA VAL A 205 -2.50 14.06 -17.44
C VAL A 205 -3.83 13.32 -17.44
N ILE A 206 -3.82 12.03 -17.79
CA ILE A 206 -5.02 11.18 -17.86
C ILE A 206 -5.72 11.08 -16.50
N GLU A 207 -4.98 10.84 -15.41
CA GLU A 207 -5.59 10.77 -14.08
C GLU A 207 -6.14 12.12 -13.58
N THR A 208 -5.63 13.24 -14.08
CA THR A 208 -6.19 14.57 -13.76
C THR A 208 -7.49 14.82 -14.54
N LEU A 209 -7.58 14.35 -15.79
CA LEU A 209 -8.83 14.39 -16.56
C LEU A 209 -9.90 13.47 -15.96
N HIS A 210 -9.54 12.30 -15.44
CA HIS A 210 -10.49 11.48 -14.66
C HIS A 210 -11.01 12.21 -13.42
N LEU A 211 -10.18 13.02 -12.73
CA LEU A 211 -10.65 13.85 -11.63
C LEU A 211 -11.65 14.91 -12.11
N ALA A 212 -11.43 15.50 -13.30
CA ALA A 212 -12.38 16.44 -13.88
C ALA A 212 -13.73 15.78 -14.16
N GLY A 213 -13.74 14.56 -14.72
CA GLY A 213 -14.95 13.75 -14.89
C GLY A 213 -15.68 13.51 -13.57
N LEU A 214 -14.96 13.12 -12.51
CA LEU A 214 -15.55 12.95 -11.18
C LEU A 214 -16.21 14.23 -10.64
N TYR A 215 -15.66 15.42 -10.90
CA TYR A 215 -16.33 16.67 -10.52
C TYR A 215 -17.65 16.87 -11.28
N VAL A 216 -17.67 16.57 -12.57
CA VAL A 216 -18.90 16.66 -13.37
C VAL A 216 -19.96 15.71 -12.82
N ASP A 217 -19.58 14.46 -12.50
CA ASP A 217 -20.47 13.46 -11.90
C ASP A 217 -20.98 13.88 -10.51
N CYS A 218 -20.18 14.64 -9.75
CA CYS A 218 -20.60 15.24 -8.49
C CYS A 218 -21.51 16.46 -8.66
N GLY A 219 -21.94 16.79 -9.88
CA GLY A 219 -22.79 17.95 -10.16
C GLY A 219 -22.05 19.29 -10.16
N LEU A 220 -20.72 19.28 -10.31
CA LEU A 220 -19.86 20.46 -10.39
C LEU A 220 -19.29 20.65 -11.81
N PRO A 221 -20.15 20.84 -12.84
CA PRO A 221 -19.70 20.83 -14.24
C PRO A 221 -18.73 21.97 -14.58
N GLN A 222 -18.89 23.15 -13.97
CA GLN A 222 -17.99 24.29 -14.20
C GLN A 222 -16.57 23.96 -13.72
N ARG A 223 -16.46 23.40 -12.51
CA ARG A 223 -15.16 22.99 -11.92
C ARG A 223 -14.50 21.87 -12.73
N GLY A 224 -15.29 20.93 -13.25
CA GLY A 224 -14.80 19.90 -14.17
C GLY A 224 -14.23 20.50 -15.44
N ALA A 225 -14.99 21.36 -16.12
CA ALA A 225 -14.59 22.01 -17.36
C ALA A 225 -13.33 22.89 -17.19
N GLU A 226 -13.27 23.69 -16.12
CA GLU A 226 -12.09 24.50 -15.78
C GLU A 226 -10.83 23.63 -15.63
N LEU A 227 -10.95 22.48 -14.96
CA LEU A 227 -9.84 21.56 -14.78
C LEU A 227 -9.39 20.94 -16.13
N VAL A 228 -10.33 20.59 -17.01
CA VAL A 228 -10.01 20.09 -18.36
C VAL A 228 -9.22 21.14 -19.14
N HIS A 229 -9.70 22.38 -19.20
CA HIS A 229 -9.02 23.45 -19.94
C HIS A 229 -7.62 23.70 -19.41
N ARG A 230 -7.44 23.72 -18.09
CA ARG A 230 -6.14 23.89 -17.46
C ARG A 230 -5.18 22.75 -17.82
N VAL A 231 -5.64 21.51 -17.76
CA VAL A 231 -4.79 20.34 -18.05
C VAL A 231 -4.39 20.29 -19.53
N LEU A 232 -5.32 20.58 -20.45
CA LEU A 232 -5.04 20.60 -21.88
C LEU A 232 -4.14 21.76 -22.32
N ALA A 233 -4.11 22.87 -21.58
CA ALA A 233 -3.16 23.94 -21.86
C ALA A 233 -1.71 23.47 -21.66
N ASP A 234 -1.47 22.64 -20.64
CA ASP A 234 -0.13 22.13 -20.29
C ASP A 234 0.20 20.82 -21.03
N ALA A 235 -0.80 20.05 -21.47
CA ALA A 235 -0.63 18.71 -22.02
C ALA A 235 0.32 18.62 -23.24
N PRO A 236 0.28 19.52 -24.25
CA PRO A 236 1.19 19.45 -25.40
C PRO A 236 2.68 19.56 -25.01
N ALA A 237 2.99 20.36 -23.99
CA ALA A 237 4.36 20.48 -23.50
C ALA A 237 4.78 19.25 -22.68
N VAL A 238 3.88 18.72 -21.86
CA VAL A 238 4.13 17.53 -21.03
C VAL A 238 4.21 16.25 -21.86
N LEU A 239 3.53 16.18 -23.00
CA LEU A 239 3.39 15.01 -23.87
C LEU A 239 4.03 15.24 -25.25
N ALA A 240 5.03 16.11 -25.35
CA ALA A 240 5.66 16.48 -26.63
C ALA A 240 6.14 15.26 -27.44
N ASP A 241 6.65 14.23 -26.76
CA ASP A 241 7.14 12.99 -27.36
C ASP A 241 6.12 11.83 -27.31
N ASP A 242 4.86 12.10 -26.95
CA ASP A 242 3.80 11.11 -26.75
C ASP A 242 2.50 11.54 -27.45
N ALA A 243 2.52 11.48 -28.78
CA ALA A 243 1.37 11.86 -29.61
C ALA A 243 0.12 11.03 -29.33
N GLU A 244 0.28 9.74 -29.02
CA GLU A 244 -0.84 8.86 -28.66
C GLU A 244 -1.46 9.27 -27.32
N GLY A 245 -0.62 9.56 -26.31
CA GLY A 245 -1.08 10.08 -25.02
C GLY A 245 -1.78 11.43 -25.13
N LEU A 246 -1.31 12.31 -26.03
CA LEU A 246 -1.97 13.59 -26.29
C LEU A 246 -3.34 13.40 -26.93
N ALA A 247 -3.46 12.51 -27.91
CA ALA A 247 -4.73 12.18 -28.56
C ALA A 247 -5.74 11.58 -27.57
N GLU A 248 -5.28 10.67 -26.70
CA GLU A 248 -6.10 10.10 -25.62
C GLU A 248 -6.60 11.19 -24.65
N ALA A 249 -5.70 12.11 -24.24
CA ALA A 249 -6.06 13.22 -23.37
C ALA A 249 -7.10 14.14 -24.01
N GLN A 250 -6.98 14.43 -25.30
CA GLN A 250 -7.96 15.23 -26.05
C GLN A 250 -9.32 14.54 -26.16
N ALA A 251 -9.34 13.23 -26.41
CA ALA A 251 -10.58 12.45 -26.47
C ALA A 251 -11.32 12.48 -25.12
N LEU A 252 -10.61 12.16 -24.03
CA LEU A 252 -11.17 12.15 -22.68
C LEU A 252 -11.64 13.54 -22.24
N ALA A 253 -10.89 14.58 -22.59
CA ALA A 253 -11.29 15.96 -22.36
C ALA A 253 -12.58 16.34 -23.11
N GLY A 254 -12.69 15.94 -24.38
CA GLY A 254 -13.89 16.16 -25.18
C GLY A 254 -15.14 15.51 -24.56
N GLU A 255 -15.01 14.24 -24.15
CA GLU A 255 -16.08 13.52 -23.44
C GLU A 255 -16.49 14.24 -22.14
N THR A 256 -15.50 14.64 -21.34
CA THR A 256 -15.74 15.33 -20.06
C THR A 256 -16.43 16.68 -20.24
N LEU A 257 -16.03 17.46 -21.26
CA LEU A 257 -16.65 18.75 -21.58
C LEU A 257 -18.07 18.60 -22.10
N ALA A 258 -18.33 17.61 -22.96
CA ALA A 258 -19.67 17.29 -23.43
C ALA A 258 -20.59 16.90 -22.26
N LEU A 259 -20.09 16.08 -21.34
CA LEU A 259 -20.80 15.72 -20.12
C LEU A 259 -21.09 16.96 -19.26
N ALA A 260 -20.09 17.83 -19.05
CA ALA A 260 -20.25 19.06 -18.27
C ALA A 260 -21.32 19.99 -18.84
N GLN A 261 -21.37 20.14 -20.17
CA GLN A 261 -22.40 20.91 -20.86
C GLN A 261 -23.79 20.30 -20.63
N SER A 262 -23.92 18.97 -20.76
CA SER A 262 -25.20 18.28 -20.55
C SER A 262 -25.73 18.44 -19.12
N VAL A 263 -24.84 18.39 -18.12
CA VAL A 263 -25.20 18.59 -16.71
C VAL A 263 -25.59 20.05 -16.47
N SER A 264 -24.84 20.99 -17.02
CA SER A 264 -25.12 22.43 -16.91
C SER A 264 -26.48 22.79 -17.53
N GLN A 265 -26.82 22.23 -18.70
CA GLN A 265 -28.12 22.44 -19.35
C GLN A 265 -29.27 21.87 -18.52
N ARG A 266 -29.10 20.68 -17.93
CA ARG A 266 -30.09 20.09 -17.02
C ARG A 266 -30.30 20.95 -15.78
N GLN A 267 -29.23 21.50 -15.21
CA GLN A 267 -29.32 22.41 -14.07
C GLN A 267 -30.00 23.74 -14.43
N ALA A 268 -29.70 24.30 -15.61
CA ALA A 268 -30.31 25.54 -16.09
C ALA A 268 -31.80 25.37 -16.46
N GLY A 269 -32.18 24.23 -17.06
CA GLY A 269 -33.57 23.91 -17.40
C GLY A 269 -34.45 23.54 -16.20
N ALA A 270 -33.85 23.22 -15.05
CA ALA A 270 -34.56 22.93 -13.81
C ALA A 270 -34.96 24.18 -13.01
N VAL A 271 -34.62 25.40 -13.48
CA VAL A 271 -35.14 26.65 -12.89
C VAL A 271 -36.58 26.82 -13.37
N PRO A 272 -37.61 26.70 -12.51
CA PRO A 272 -38.98 26.88 -12.93
C PRO A 272 -39.19 28.35 -13.32
N MET A 273 -39.50 28.59 -14.60
CA MET A 273 -40.23 29.79 -15.01
C MET A 273 -41.61 29.75 -14.35
N GLY A 274 -41.71 30.34 -13.15
CA GLY A 274 -42.99 30.53 -12.48
C GLY A 274 -43.90 31.43 -13.33
N PRO A 275 -45.20 31.09 -13.49
CA PRO A 275 -46.10 31.89 -14.30
C PRO A 275 -46.61 33.11 -13.51
N GLY A 276 -46.19 34.31 -13.92
CA GLY A 276 -46.67 35.62 -13.44
C GLY A 276 -45.63 36.36 -12.58
N GLY A 277 -45.22 37.60 -12.81
CA GLY A 277 -45.72 38.69 -13.66
C GLY A 277 -44.68 39.83 -13.76
N PRO A 278 -45.06 41.04 -14.23
CA PRO A 278 -44.19 41.93 -15.00
C PRO A 278 -43.53 43.09 -14.23
N MET A 279 -42.55 43.70 -14.92
CA MET A 279 -41.99 45.06 -14.77
C MET A 279 -41.35 45.47 -13.43
N GLY A 280 -40.06 45.80 -13.51
CA GLY A 280 -39.36 46.64 -12.52
C GLY A 280 -37.94 46.18 -12.25
N ALA A 281 -37.02 46.43 -13.19
CA ALA A 281 -35.59 46.38 -12.85
C ALA A 281 -35.23 47.61 -12.00
N PRO A 282 -34.46 47.42 -10.92
CA PRO A 282 -33.33 48.29 -10.68
C PRO A 282 -32.04 47.46 -10.65
N MET A 283 -30.97 48.08 -11.17
CA MET A 283 -29.62 47.52 -11.27
C MET A 283 -29.13 46.91 -9.94
N PRO A 284 -28.41 45.77 -9.95
CA PRO A 284 -27.77 45.28 -8.75
C PRO A 284 -26.48 46.09 -8.49
N THR A 285 -26.46 46.79 -7.36
CA THR A 285 -25.24 47.19 -6.66
C THR A 285 -24.32 45.99 -6.43
N PRO A 286 -22.98 46.16 -6.44
CA PRO A 286 -22.04 45.06 -6.24
C PRO A 286 -22.18 44.46 -4.83
N MET A 287 -22.46 43.16 -4.76
CA MET A 287 -22.53 42.42 -3.49
C MET A 287 -21.12 42.20 -2.91
N PRO A 288 -20.96 42.30 -1.58
CA PRO A 288 -19.69 42.05 -0.91
C PRO A 288 -19.33 40.56 -0.93
N MET A 289 -18.03 40.27 -1.03
CA MET A 289 -17.49 38.91 -0.99
C MET A 289 -17.99 38.12 0.24
N PRO A 290 -18.50 36.89 0.07
CA PRO A 290 -18.82 36.05 1.22
C PRO A 290 -17.54 35.56 1.89
N GLN A 291 -17.49 35.74 3.21
CA GLN A 291 -16.46 35.15 4.09
C GLN A 291 -16.53 33.62 4.05
N GLN A 292 -15.38 32.97 4.29
CA GLN A 292 -15.22 31.51 4.32
C GLN A 292 -16.27 30.82 5.22
N PRO A 293 -16.99 29.79 4.74
CA PRO A 293 -17.86 29.01 5.61
C PRO A 293 -17.06 28.05 6.49
N GLY A 294 -17.43 27.99 7.77
CA GLY A 294 -16.96 26.98 8.72
C GLY A 294 -17.36 25.54 8.35
N PRO A 295 -17.07 24.55 9.21
CA PRO A 295 -17.25 23.14 8.88
C PRO A 295 -18.71 22.79 8.55
N TYR A 296 -18.93 22.24 7.36
CA TYR A 296 -20.25 21.87 6.86
C TYR A 296 -20.89 20.73 7.69
N PRO A 297 -22.21 20.77 7.93
CA PRO A 297 -22.94 19.64 8.49
C PRO A 297 -23.03 18.48 7.50
N GLN A 298 -22.90 17.26 8.01
CA GLN A 298 -23.03 15.99 7.27
C GLN A 298 -24.37 15.91 6.53
N PRO A 299 -24.42 15.72 5.20
CA PRO A 299 -25.64 15.38 4.49
C PRO A 299 -25.94 13.88 4.63
N GLY A 300 -27.20 13.54 4.89
CA GLY A 300 -27.69 12.17 4.90
C GLY A 300 -27.58 11.47 3.53
N PRO A 301 -27.80 10.15 3.49
CA PRO A 301 -27.59 9.35 2.28
C PRO A 301 -28.51 9.80 1.14
N TYR A 302 -27.92 10.28 0.05
CA TYR A 302 -28.64 10.53 -1.21
C TYR A 302 -29.08 9.21 -1.84
N PRO A 303 -30.27 9.15 -2.49
CA PRO A 303 -30.68 7.98 -3.25
C PRO A 303 -29.74 7.77 -4.45
N PRO A 304 -29.49 6.51 -4.85
CA PRO A 304 -28.59 6.20 -5.95
C PRO A 304 -29.20 6.68 -7.28
N GLN A 305 -28.69 7.79 -7.82
CA GLN A 305 -28.92 8.13 -9.21
C GLN A 305 -27.96 7.28 -10.06
N GLY A 306 -28.47 6.12 -10.48
CA GLY A 306 -27.72 5.16 -11.28
C GLY A 306 -27.42 5.70 -12.69
N PHE A 307 -26.16 5.62 -13.07
CA PHE A 307 -25.79 5.26 -14.43
C PHE A 307 -25.20 3.85 -14.37
N GLY A 308 -25.83 2.93 -15.09
CA GLY A 308 -25.40 1.53 -15.17
C GLY A 308 -24.04 1.38 -15.86
N PRO A 309 -23.42 0.19 -15.78
CA PRO A 309 -22.15 -0.09 -16.43
C PRO A 309 -22.25 0.14 -17.97
N PRO A 310 -21.13 0.50 -18.64
CA PRO A 310 -21.13 0.73 -20.08
C PRO A 310 -21.55 -0.54 -20.84
N PRO A 311 -22.23 -0.41 -21.99
CA PRO A 311 -22.67 -1.57 -22.77
C PRO A 311 -21.47 -2.40 -23.25
N PRO A 312 -21.64 -3.74 -23.37
CA PRO A 312 -20.59 -4.61 -23.89
C PRO A 312 -20.22 -4.21 -25.31
N ARG A 313 -18.91 -4.04 -25.55
CA ARG A 313 -18.36 -3.94 -26.91
C ARG A 313 -18.46 -5.34 -27.53
N TYR A 314 -19.35 -5.49 -28.51
CA TYR A 314 -19.36 -6.61 -29.45
C TYR A 314 -18.24 -6.43 -30.48
#